data_AF-A0A1M2W6L2-F1
#
_entry.id   AF-A0A1M2W6L2-F1
#
_cell.length_a   1.000
_cell.length_b   1.000
_cell.length_c   1.000
_cell.angle_alpha   90.00
_cell.angle_beta   90.00
_cell.angle_gamma   90.00
#
_symmetry.space_group_name_H-M   'P 1'
#
loop_
_entity.id
_entity.type
_entity.pdbx_description
1 polymer ?
#
loop_
_entity_poly.entity_id
_entity_poly.type
_entity_poly.pdbx_seq_one_letter_code
_entity_poly.pdbx_strand_id
1 'polypeptide(L)'
;MAASYTLLQFSADPWNARFEDADKRSAFTVYVDENPNLIMKVAREAPWAQQHPDIMGPSNAFLYFGPGRTPGHLIYGNSTYHTMAQARNRKKETSTKGNVIALWETSQLADPFAAKLTIKHAALPIITEIVTTLTLNRIAHVSNWQ
;
A
#
# COMPACT_ATOMS: atom_id res chain seq x y z
N MET A 1 -1.46 12.66 23.08
CA MET A 1 -0.63 11.90 22.12
C MET A 1 -1.53 11.49 20.98
N ALA A 2 -1.15 11.73 19.72
CA ALA A 2 -1.96 11.27 18.59
C ALA A 2 -1.85 9.74 18.50
N ALA A 3 -2.99 9.04 18.46
CA ALA A 3 -2.99 7.60 18.28
C ALA A 3 -2.30 7.23 16.95
N SER A 4 -1.50 6.17 16.97
CA SER A 4 -0.82 5.64 15.80
C SER A 4 -1.01 4.13 15.72
N TYR A 5 -1.13 3.61 14.51
CA TYR A 5 -1.26 2.20 14.19
C TYR A 5 0.03 1.70 13.56
N THR A 6 0.39 0.45 13.84
CA THR A 6 1.57 -0.18 13.26
C THR A 6 1.16 -1.42 12.49
N LEU A 7 1.60 -1.49 11.23
CA LEU A 7 1.49 -2.65 10.38
C LEU A 7 2.89 -3.21 10.07
N LEU A 8 3.07 -4.50 10.26
CA LEU A 8 4.29 -5.24 9.96
C LEU A 8 4.18 -5.83 8.56
N GLN A 9 5.09 -5.47 7.68
CA GLN A 9 5.16 -6.02 6.34
C GLN A 9 5.94 -7.33 6.35
N PHE A 10 5.29 -8.42 5.93
CA PHE A 10 5.95 -9.68 5.63
C PHE A 10 6.18 -9.79 4.13
N SER A 11 7.34 -10.34 3.77
CA SER A 11 7.97 -10.30 2.44
C SER A 11 8.53 -8.93 2.05
N ALA A 12 9.79 -8.92 1.64
CA ALA A 12 10.43 -7.78 1.01
C ALA A 12 10.04 -7.64 -0.47
N ASP A 13 9.49 -8.69 -1.09
CA ASP A 13 9.00 -8.63 -2.46
C ASP A 13 7.67 -7.87 -2.52
N PRO A 14 7.59 -6.69 -3.19
CA PRO A 14 6.35 -5.94 -3.26
C PRO A 14 5.25 -6.63 -4.08
N TRP A 15 5.59 -7.63 -4.91
CA TRP A 15 4.64 -8.44 -5.67
C TRP A 15 3.93 -9.51 -4.82
N ASN A 16 4.47 -9.79 -3.63
CA ASN A 16 3.95 -10.80 -2.69
C ASN A 16 3.99 -10.28 -1.24
N ALA A 17 3.68 -8.99 -1.06
CA ALA A 17 3.67 -8.36 0.26
C ALA A 17 2.36 -8.65 1.01
N ARG A 18 2.48 -8.88 2.32
CA ARG A 18 1.32 -8.85 3.23
C ARG A 18 1.64 -7.98 4.44
N PHE A 19 0.62 -7.43 5.06
CA PHE A 19 0.72 -6.55 6.21
C PHE A 19 -0.16 -7.08 7.32
N GLU A 20 0.39 -7.24 8.52
CA GLU A 20 -0.36 -7.68 9.71
C GLU A 20 -0.18 -6.63 10.82
N ASP A 21 -1.14 -6.54 11.73
CA ASP A 21 -0.96 -5.73 12.94
C ASP A 21 -0.20 -6.50 14.04
N ALA A 22 -0.04 -5.87 15.21
CA ALA A 22 0.63 -6.48 16.36
C ALA A 22 -0.10 -7.73 16.90
N ASP A 23 -1.40 -7.85 16.65
CA ASP A 23 -2.23 -8.99 17.05
C ASP A 23 -2.27 -10.10 15.98
N LYS A 24 -1.40 -10.03 14.96
CA LYS A 24 -1.33 -10.94 13.80
C LYS A 24 -2.61 -10.99 12.96
N ARG A 25 -3.43 -9.94 13.00
CA ARG A 25 -4.57 -9.80 12.10
C ARG A 25 -4.06 -9.32 10.76
N SER A 26 -4.40 -10.04 9.70
CA SER A 26 -4.10 -9.57 8.34
C SER A 26 -4.81 -8.24 8.10
N ALA A 27 -4.04 -7.23 7.71
CA ALA A 27 -4.48 -5.88 7.41
C ALA A 27 -4.53 -5.63 5.91
N PHE A 28 -3.49 -6.05 5.18
CA PHE A 28 -3.45 -5.96 3.73
C PHE A 28 -2.76 -7.16 3.09
N THR A 29 -3.25 -7.59 1.93
CA THR A 29 -2.65 -8.63 1.11
C THR A 29 -2.48 -8.15 -0.33
N VAL A 30 -1.33 -8.42 -0.92
CA VAL A 30 -1.09 -8.23 -2.36
C VAL A 30 -1.39 -9.54 -3.08
N TYR A 31 -2.28 -9.48 -4.05
CA TYR A 31 -2.58 -10.58 -4.99
C TYR A 31 -2.12 -10.19 -6.38
N VAL A 32 -1.56 -11.15 -7.11
CA VAL A 32 -1.11 -10.97 -8.49
C VAL A 32 -1.74 -12.06 -9.35
N ASP A 33 -2.30 -11.66 -10.48
CA ASP A 33 -2.80 -12.55 -11.53
C ASP A 33 -2.23 -12.08 -12.88
N GLU A 34 -1.77 -12.99 -13.72
CA GLU A 34 -1.05 -12.67 -14.96
C GLU A 34 -1.66 -13.46 -16.13
N ASN A 35 -2.63 -12.86 -16.82
CA ASN A 35 -3.26 -13.45 -18.00
C ASN A 35 -4.04 -12.43 -18.88
N PRO A 36 -3.55 -12.02 -20.07
CA PRO A 36 -2.16 -12.08 -20.56
C PRO A 36 -1.27 -10.98 -19.94
N ASN A 37 -1.87 -9.94 -19.37
CA ASN A 37 -1.17 -8.87 -18.67
C ASN A 37 -1.33 -9.04 -17.16
N LEU A 38 -0.37 -8.51 -16.40
CA LEU A 38 -0.39 -8.57 -14.95
C LEU A 38 -1.42 -7.60 -14.37
N ILE A 39 -2.28 -8.13 -13.50
CA ILE A 39 -3.20 -7.38 -12.65
C ILE A 39 -2.79 -7.64 -11.21
N MET A 40 -2.52 -6.57 -10.46
CA MET A 40 -2.26 -6.67 -9.02
C MET A 40 -3.42 -6.06 -8.24
N LYS A 41 -3.89 -6.76 -7.22
CA LYS A 41 -4.88 -6.28 -6.26
C LYS A 41 -4.22 -6.08 -4.90
N VAL A 42 -4.27 -4.86 -4.38
CA VAL A 42 -3.99 -4.58 -2.96
C VAL A 42 -5.32 -4.62 -2.23
N ALA A 43 -5.52 -5.62 -1.38
CA ALA A 43 -6.76 -5.80 -0.62
C ALA A 43 -6.53 -5.45 0.85
N ARG A 44 -7.44 -4.65 1.41
CA ARG A 44 -7.59 -4.40 2.84
C ARG A 44 -8.49 -5.49 3.41
N GLU A 45 -7.97 -6.23 4.37
CA GLU A 45 -8.62 -7.43 4.89
C GLU A 45 -9.64 -7.09 5.98
N ALA A 46 -10.76 -7.81 5.98
CA ALA A 46 -11.88 -7.58 6.89
C ALA A 46 -11.53 -7.69 8.39
N PRO A 47 -10.73 -8.68 8.84
CA PRO A 47 -10.43 -8.86 10.27
C PRO A 47 -9.79 -7.63 10.92
N TRP A 48 -8.94 -6.93 10.18
CA TRP A 48 -8.32 -5.69 10.64
C TRP A 48 -9.24 -4.48 10.42
N ALA A 49 -9.84 -4.35 9.24
CA ALA A 49 -10.68 -3.18 8.91
C ALA A 49 -11.88 -3.01 9.86
N GLN A 50 -12.48 -4.11 10.33
CA GLN A 50 -13.61 -4.07 11.27
C GLN A 50 -13.26 -3.46 12.64
N GLN A 51 -11.97 -3.40 12.99
CA GLN A 51 -11.48 -2.80 14.24
C GLN A 51 -11.25 -1.28 14.13
N HIS A 52 -11.42 -0.73 12.92
CA HIS A 52 -11.05 0.64 12.59
C HIS A 52 -12.21 1.33 11.84
N PRO A 53 -13.24 1.79 12.57
CA PRO A 53 -14.45 2.37 11.96
C PRO A 53 -14.19 3.69 11.21
N ASP A 54 -13.10 4.39 11.52
CA ASP A 54 -12.71 5.66 10.88
C ASP A 54 -12.04 5.47 9.51
N ILE A 55 -11.84 4.22 9.11
CA ILE A 55 -11.38 3.92 7.77
C ILE A 55 -12.44 4.35 6.76
N MET A 56 -12.00 5.18 5.83
CA MET A 56 -12.77 5.58 4.67
C MET A 56 -12.12 4.98 3.42
N GLY A 57 -12.81 5.09 2.29
CA GLY A 57 -12.32 4.60 1.02
C GLY A 57 -12.40 3.08 0.84
N PRO A 58 -12.07 2.60 -0.36
CA PRO A 58 -12.35 1.24 -0.77
C PRO A 58 -11.42 0.24 -0.09
N SER A 59 -11.92 -0.99 0.06
CA SER A 59 -11.10 -2.10 0.56
C SER A 59 -10.10 -2.59 -0.47
N ASN A 60 -10.35 -2.38 -1.77
CA ASN A 60 -9.48 -2.89 -2.83
C ASN A 60 -8.94 -1.76 -3.70
N ALA A 61 -7.68 -1.90 -4.11
CA ALA A 61 -7.09 -1.16 -5.20
C ALA A 61 -6.56 -2.12 -6.26
N PHE A 62 -6.80 -1.82 -7.53
CA PHE A 62 -6.35 -2.62 -8.67
C PHE A 62 -5.32 -1.85 -9.48
N LEU A 63 -4.21 -2.51 -9.80
CA LEU A 63 -3.12 -1.99 -10.61
C LEU A 63 -3.05 -2.85 -11.87
N TYR A 64 -3.34 -2.24 -13.01
CA TYR A 64 -3.33 -2.85 -14.33
C TYR A 64 -2.02 -2.49 -15.01
N PHE A 65 -1.17 -3.49 -15.23
CA PHE A 65 0.13 -3.31 -15.85
C PHE A 65 0.03 -3.53 -17.36
N GLY A 66 0.91 -2.86 -18.11
CA GLY A 66 1.13 -3.15 -19.51
C GLY A 66 2.03 -4.38 -19.71
N PRO A 67 2.30 -4.75 -20.97
CA PRO A 67 3.24 -5.82 -21.30
C PRO A 67 4.60 -5.61 -20.63
N GLY A 68 5.26 -6.71 -20.22
CA GLY A 68 6.54 -6.65 -19.53
C GLY A 68 6.49 -5.95 -18.16
N ARG A 69 5.31 -5.94 -17.50
CA ARG A 69 5.09 -5.25 -16.21
C ARG A 69 5.41 -3.77 -16.28
N THR A 70 5.05 -3.11 -17.38
CA THR A 70 5.18 -1.66 -17.53
C THR A 70 4.07 -0.92 -16.76
N PRO A 71 4.31 0.31 -16.29
CA PRO A 71 3.29 1.07 -15.57
C PRO A 71 2.06 1.31 -16.46
N GLY A 72 0.88 1.05 -15.89
CA GLY A 72 -0.40 1.34 -16.56
C GLY A 72 -1.30 2.19 -15.68
N HIS A 73 -2.44 1.62 -15.28
CA HIS A 73 -3.51 2.33 -14.58
C HIS A 73 -3.78 1.73 -13.20
N LEU A 74 -4.31 2.57 -12.33
CA LEU A 74 -4.68 2.30 -10.95
C LEU A 74 -6.15 2.68 -10.76
N ILE A 75 -6.91 1.84 -10.06
CA ILE A 75 -8.29 2.10 -9.67
C ILE A 75 -8.45 1.81 -8.17
N TYR A 76 -9.13 2.71 -7.46
CA TYR A 76 -9.51 2.53 -6.07
C TYR A 76 -11.01 2.19 -5.99
N GLY A 77 -11.36 0.95 -5.66
CA GLY A 77 -12.76 0.50 -5.63
C GLY A 77 -13.49 0.78 -6.95
N ASN A 78 -14.57 1.56 -6.90
CA ASN A 78 -15.37 1.94 -8.06
C ASN A 78 -15.04 3.36 -8.59
N SER A 79 -13.83 3.86 -8.34
CA SER A 79 -13.41 5.21 -8.76
C SER A 79 -13.04 5.30 -10.25
N THR A 80 -12.77 6.52 -10.71
CA THR A 80 -12.15 6.78 -12.02
C THR A 80 -10.71 6.26 -12.07
N TYR A 81 -10.23 6.02 -13.31
CA TYR A 81 -8.88 5.57 -13.60
C TYR A 81 -7.84 6.66 -13.29
N HIS A 82 -6.76 6.28 -12.63
CA HIS A 82 -5.56 7.10 -12.45
C HIS A 82 -4.38 6.44 -13.16
N THR A 83 -3.51 7.22 -13.79
CA THR A 83 -2.23 6.65 -14.26
C THR A 83 -1.33 6.36 -13.06
N MET A 84 -0.56 5.28 -13.12
CA MET A 84 0.40 4.96 -12.05
C MET A 84 1.45 6.08 -11.87
N ALA A 85 1.82 6.77 -12.95
CA ALA A 85 2.70 7.94 -12.89
C ALA A 85 2.11 9.09 -12.05
N GLN A 86 0.83 9.42 -12.25
CA GLN A 86 0.14 10.44 -11.45
C GLN A 86 0.05 10.05 -9.98
N ALA A 87 -0.23 8.77 -9.68
CA ALA A 87 -0.31 8.27 -8.31
C ALA A 87 1.02 8.39 -7.56
N ARG A 88 2.14 8.08 -8.22
CA ARG A 88 3.50 8.25 -7.67
C ARG A 88 3.80 9.73 -7.36
N ASN A 89 3.42 10.64 -8.26
CA ASN A 89 3.73 12.08 -8.11
C ASN A 89 2.86 12.79 -7.08
N ARG A 90 1.55 12.47 -7.00
CA ARG A 90 0.61 13.14 -6.08
C ARG A 90 1.06 13.09 -4.63
N LYS A 91 1.59 11.98 -4.16
CA LYS A 91 2.02 11.85 -2.75
C LYS A 91 3.39 12.46 -2.45
N LYS A 92 4.19 12.78 -3.48
CA LYS A 92 5.32 13.70 -3.34
C LYS A 92 4.82 15.13 -3.04
N GLU A 93 3.69 15.52 -3.62
CA GLU A 93 3.08 16.85 -3.47
C GLU A 93 2.19 16.98 -2.22
N THR A 94 1.55 15.91 -1.75
CA THR A 94 0.75 15.94 -0.50
C THR A 94 1.63 15.95 0.77
N SER A 95 2.95 15.84 0.62
CA SER A 95 3.91 16.16 1.67
C SER A 95 4.13 17.68 1.70
N THR A 96 3.08 18.43 2.04
CA THR A 96 3.23 19.85 2.38
C THR A 96 4.07 19.92 3.65
N LYS A 97 5.35 20.31 3.49
CA LYS A 97 6.36 20.58 4.53
C LYS A 97 5.85 20.45 5.98
N GLY A 98 5.96 19.26 6.56
CA GLY A 98 6.00 19.10 8.04
C GLY A 98 5.10 18.05 8.68
N ASN A 99 4.07 17.51 8.03
CA ASN A 99 3.20 16.51 8.69
C ASN A 99 3.29 15.13 8.07
N VAL A 100 4.31 14.35 8.49
CA VAL A 100 4.39 12.92 8.16
C VAL A 100 3.21 12.19 8.81
N ILE A 101 2.28 11.68 8.00
CA ILE A 101 1.09 10.95 8.47
C ILE A 101 1.25 9.43 8.39
N ALA A 102 2.25 8.95 7.65
CA ALA A 102 2.66 7.56 7.60
C ALA A 102 4.17 7.47 7.37
N LEU A 103 4.82 6.51 8.02
CA LEU A 103 6.26 6.25 7.94
C LEU A 103 6.47 4.76 7.66
N TRP A 104 7.21 4.44 6.61
CA TRP A 104 7.63 3.08 6.29
C TRP A 104 9.13 2.95 6.52
N GLU A 105 9.52 1.96 7.32
CA GLU A 105 10.91 1.73 7.72
C GLU A 105 11.27 0.27 7.42
N THR A 106 12.42 0.04 6.77
CA THR A 106 12.93 -1.32 6.58
C THR A 106 13.37 -1.89 7.93
N SER A 107 13.08 -3.16 8.16
CA SER A 107 13.44 -3.87 9.39
C SER A 107 14.88 -4.34 9.40
N GLN A 108 15.36 -4.78 10.56
CA GLN A 108 16.66 -5.42 10.69
C GLN A 108 16.60 -6.87 10.22
N LEU A 109 17.74 -7.45 9.83
CA LEU A 109 17.81 -8.84 9.34
C LEU A 109 17.34 -9.89 10.38
N ALA A 110 17.37 -9.54 11.66
CA ALA A 110 16.92 -10.41 12.75
C ALA A 110 15.40 -10.39 12.97
N ASP A 111 14.69 -9.40 12.40
CA ASP A 111 13.25 -9.26 12.58
C ASP A 111 12.51 -10.29 11.70
N PRO A 112 11.38 -10.85 12.17
CA PRO A 112 10.58 -11.79 11.38
C PRO A 112 9.76 -11.13 10.27
N PHE A 113 9.84 -9.80 10.13
CA PHE A 113 9.13 -8.97 9.17
C PHE A 113 10.13 -8.09 8.40
N ALA A 114 9.82 -7.77 7.15
CA ALA A 114 10.73 -7.05 6.25
C ALA A 114 10.72 -5.53 6.46
N ALA A 115 9.59 -4.99 6.92
CA ALA A 115 9.45 -3.56 7.19
C ALA A 115 8.30 -3.27 8.15
N LYS A 116 8.28 -2.05 8.69
CA LYS A 116 7.25 -1.55 9.59
C LYS A 116 6.63 -0.28 8.99
N LEU A 117 5.30 -0.25 8.91
CA LEU A 117 4.51 0.91 8.50
C LEU A 117 3.79 1.48 9.72
N THR A 118 4.21 2.66 10.18
CA THR A 118 3.56 3.41 11.26
C THR A 118 2.64 4.47 10.66
N ILE A 119 1.37 4.48 11.05
CA ILE A 119 0.32 5.33 10.48
C ILE A 119 -0.29 6.17 11.61
N LYS A 120 -0.34 7.50 11.46
CA LYS A 120 -1.11 8.35 12.37
C LYS A 120 -2.61 8.10 12.18
N HIS A 121 -3.39 8.19 13.24
CA HIS A 121 -4.84 8.01 13.16
C HIS A 121 -5.52 8.89 12.08
N ALA A 122 -5.06 10.13 11.90
CA ALA A 122 -5.54 11.03 10.84
C ALA A 122 -5.35 10.51 9.40
N ALA A 123 -4.52 9.48 9.19
CA ALA A 123 -4.30 8.82 7.90
C ALA A 123 -5.17 7.58 7.69
N LEU A 124 -5.88 7.08 8.72
CA LEU A 124 -6.77 5.92 8.57
C LEU A 124 -7.82 6.11 7.45
N PRO A 125 -8.44 7.29 7.26
CA PRO A 125 -9.40 7.49 6.17
C PRO A 125 -8.88 7.18 4.77
N ILE A 126 -7.56 7.22 4.56
CA ILE A 126 -6.91 7.00 3.26
C ILE A 126 -5.90 5.85 3.30
N ILE A 127 -6.03 4.93 4.27
CA ILE A 127 -5.01 3.88 4.49
C ILE A 127 -4.80 3.00 3.26
N THR A 128 -5.87 2.65 2.53
CA THR A 128 -5.74 1.86 1.30
C THR A 128 -4.88 2.60 0.28
N GLU A 129 -5.10 3.89 0.06
CA GLU A 129 -4.28 4.68 -0.86
C GLU A 129 -2.82 4.78 -0.40
N ILE A 130 -2.58 4.88 0.91
CA ILE A 130 -1.23 4.89 1.48
C ILE A 130 -0.52 3.58 1.16
N VAL A 131 -1.12 2.44 1.49
CA VAL A 131 -0.53 1.12 1.24
C VAL A 131 -0.35 0.86 -0.25
N THR A 132 -1.34 1.19 -1.08
CA THR A 132 -1.24 1.05 -2.54
C THR A 132 -0.12 1.91 -3.12
N THR A 133 -0.01 3.18 -2.71
CA THR A 133 1.04 4.07 -3.21
C THR A 133 2.43 3.61 -2.76
N LEU A 134 2.55 3.15 -1.50
CA LEU A 134 3.78 2.56 -0.99
C LEU A 134 4.18 1.33 -1.82
N THR A 135 3.28 0.37 -2.02
CA THR A 135 3.53 -0.82 -2.85
C THR A 135 3.93 -0.43 -4.27
N LEU A 136 3.23 0.53 -4.89
CA LEU A 136 3.56 1.03 -6.22
C LEU A 136 4.95 1.66 -6.29
N ASN A 137 5.34 2.47 -5.30
CA ASN A 137 6.67 3.06 -5.23
C ASN A 137 7.76 1.99 -5.10
N ARG A 138 7.50 0.93 -4.33
CA ARG A 138 8.43 -0.19 -4.18
C ARG A 138 8.56 -1.00 -5.46
N ILE A 139 7.45 -1.25 -6.16
CA ILE A 139 7.46 -1.87 -7.49
C ILE A 139 8.30 -1.03 -8.45
N ALA A 140 8.05 0.27 -8.52
CA ALA A 140 8.81 1.17 -9.38
C ALA A 140 10.31 1.09 -9.10
N HIS A 141 10.70 1.03 -7.82
CA HIS A 141 12.10 0.87 -7.42
C HIS A 141 12.69 -0.48 -7.86
N VAL A 142 12.04 -1.62 -7.58
CA VAL A 142 12.59 -2.95 -7.96
C VAL A 142 12.54 -3.22 -9.45
N SER A 143 11.64 -2.56 -10.18
CA SER A 143 11.48 -2.68 -11.64
C SER A 143 12.25 -1.60 -12.42
N ASN A 144 13.04 -0.76 -11.74
CA ASN A 144 13.82 0.33 -12.35
C ASN A 144 12.98 1.29 -13.21
N TRP A 145 11.76 1.58 -12.78
CA TRP A 145 10.93 2.58 -13.44
C TRP A 145 11.47 3.98 -13.12
N GLN A 146 11.78 4.75 -14.18
CA GLN A 146 12.22 6.14 -14.06
C GLN A 146 11.11 7.04 -13.49
#